data_AF-K9WRC8-F1
#
_entry.id   AF-K9WRC8-F1
#
_cell.length_a   1.000
_cell.length_b   1.000
_cell.length_c   1.000
_cell.angle_alpha   90.00
_cell.angle_beta   90.00
_cell.angle_gamma   90.00
#
_symmetry.space_group_name_H-M   'P 1'
#
loop_
_entity.id
_entity.type
_entity.pdbx_description
1 polymer ?
#
loop_
_entity_poly.entity_id
_entity_poly.type
_entity_poly.pdbx_seq_one_letter_code
_entity_poly.pdbx_strand_id
1 'polypeptide(L)'
;MKEVEVIRKTHQFLKSQGLAQKQVVRIYTDAHHTLLPYKELQPFQRFTLDMGDFVLYPDLVGQLDDGESIFAVEAKGDNDLLKGLAQAEMYQAGFHYSFLAADATILGSSILEFARRKNVGVISVSDSVKIPFFPDARMPLREPYHFISRQMESVIQVTGQQTFKLNLPTHYLVWAIALQPGVSYPLNALVSQLAVYHELIKKDWRGALMGAQKLGIVSLSDNSVRLTAIGTAVKAILAVSVTEWREIHEVVRTRGSQGIRLIDYQPQAAAILRILLFQDPMVRLVIEGLKTFSDSDYSAYFTELAVACDRLDHARAPIFFLKPESIESLTDERGYILWEKAKGTDYRSVMFHQYKSILIHAGILFKTKLGPSSTKKYEPKDKDNIWKLNPYICCS
;
A
#
# COMPACT_ATOMS: atom_id res chain seq x y z
N MET A 1 -23.71 20.44 -13.55
CA MET A 1 -23.62 19.45 -12.45
C MET A 1 -22.49 19.88 -11.52
N LYS A 2 -22.54 19.64 -10.21
CA LYS A 2 -21.39 19.96 -9.33
C LYS A 2 -20.24 18.99 -9.57
N GLU A 3 -19.00 19.43 -9.39
CA GLU A 3 -17.79 18.62 -9.63
C GLU A 3 -17.81 17.28 -8.87
N VAL A 4 -18.19 17.30 -7.59
CA VAL A 4 -18.30 16.06 -6.79
C VAL A 4 -19.28 15.04 -7.38
N GLU A 5 -20.35 15.49 -8.03
CA GLU A 5 -21.31 14.59 -8.67
C GLU A 5 -20.73 14.00 -9.96
N VAL A 6 -19.92 14.77 -10.69
CA VAL A 6 -19.14 14.27 -11.84
C VAL A 6 -18.15 13.20 -11.38
N ILE A 7 -17.43 13.44 -10.28
CA ILE A 7 -16.50 12.46 -9.68
C ILE A 7 -17.25 11.19 -9.28
N ARG A 8 -18.37 11.30 -8.55
CA ARG A 8 -19.17 10.15 -8.09
C ARG A 8 -19.66 9.29 -9.23
N LYS A 9 -20.28 9.89 -10.25
CA LYS A 9 -20.80 9.17 -11.41
C LYS A 9 -19.66 8.52 -12.22
N THR A 10 -18.55 9.22 -12.39
CA THR A 10 -17.36 8.68 -13.07
C THR A 10 -16.76 7.50 -12.31
N HIS A 11 -16.56 7.64 -11.00
CA HIS A 11 -16.04 6.59 -10.14
C HIS A 11 -16.93 5.34 -10.15
N GLN A 12 -18.25 5.51 -10.06
CA GLN A 12 -19.20 4.38 -10.15
C GLN A 12 -19.18 3.72 -11.54
N PHE A 13 -19.13 4.50 -12.61
CA PHE A 13 -19.01 3.99 -13.97
C PHE A 13 -17.74 3.15 -14.14
N LEU A 14 -16.58 3.67 -13.73
CA LEU A 14 -15.31 2.97 -13.84
C LEU A 14 -15.29 1.65 -13.05
N LYS A 15 -15.88 1.62 -11.85
CA LYS A 15 -16.00 0.38 -11.04
C LYS A 15 -16.90 -0.68 -11.68
N SER A 16 -17.93 -0.28 -12.43
CA SER A 16 -18.96 -1.21 -12.93
C SER A 16 -18.77 -1.61 -14.39
N GLN A 17 -18.26 -0.71 -15.22
CA GLN A 17 -18.13 -0.88 -16.67
C GLN A 17 -16.67 -0.93 -17.14
N GLY A 18 -15.72 -0.54 -16.28
CA GLY A 18 -14.33 -0.45 -16.65
C GLY A 18 -14.03 0.71 -17.62
N LEU A 19 -12.99 0.56 -18.42
CA LEU A 19 -12.47 1.57 -19.33
C LEU A 19 -12.10 0.92 -20.67
N ALA A 20 -12.89 1.19 -21.72
CA ALA A 20 -12.75 0.61 -23.07
C ALA A 20 -12.51 -0.91 -23.09
N GLN A 21 -13.46 -1.68 -22.55
CA GLN A 21 -13.43 -3.15 -22.47
C GLN A 21 -12.37 -3.74 -21.52
N LYS A 22 -11.49 -2.92 -20.93
CA LYS A 22 -10.60 -3.34 -19.84
C LYS A 22 -11.26 -3.13 -18.50
N GLN A 23 -11.10 -4.07 -17.58
CA GLN A 23 -11.58 -3.91 -16.22
C GLN A 23 -10.67 -2.98 -15.44
N VAL A 24 -11.27 -2.12 -14.60
CA VAL A 24 -10.53 -1.31 -13.64
C VAL A 24 -10.38 -2.14 -12.36
N VAL A 25 -9.19 -2.69 -12.14
CA VAL A 25 -8.93 -3.54 -10.95
C VAL A 25 -8.74 -2.73 -9.68
N ARG A 26 -8.34 -1.45 -9.82
CA ARG A 26 -8.15 -0.52 -8.71
C ARG A 26 -8.53 0.88 -9.13
N ILE A 27 -9.19 1.58 -8.22
CA ILE A 27 -9.52 3.00 -8.36
C ILE A 27 -9.42 3.65 -6.99
N TYR A 28 -8.80 4.82 -6.97
CA TYR A 28 -8.58 5.65 -5.80
C TYR A 28 -9.09 7.05 -6.08
N THR A 29 -9.70 7.65 -5.07
CA THR A 29 -10.10 9.06 -5.10
C THR A 29 -9.08 9.89 -4.35
N ASP A 30 -8.80 11.10 -4.81
CA ASP A 30 -7.93 12.04 -4.09
C ASP A 30 -8.40 12.23 -2.65
N ALA A 31 -7.45 12.25 -1.72
CA ALA A 31 -7.71 12.41 -0.30
C ALA A 31 -7.84 13.90 0.09
N HIS A 32 -8.47 14.70 -0.76
CA HIS A 32 -8.74 16.11 -0.52
C HIS A 32 -9.96 16.30 0.40
N HIS A 33 -9.89 17.29 1.30
CA HIS A 33 -10.88 17.52 2.35
C HIS A 33 -12.32 17.71 1.84
N THR A 34 -12.51 18.18 0.60
CA THR A 34 -13.83 18.31 -0.03
C THR A 34 -14.44 16.96 -0.44
N LEU A 35 -13.62 15.93 -0.66
CA LEU A 35 -14.05 14.60 -1.11
C LEU A 35 -14.17 13.60 0.05
N LEU A 36 -13.40 13.78 1.13
CA LEU A 36 -13.41 12.91 2.31
C LEU A 36 -14.81 12.65 2.94
N PRO A 37 -15.77 13.59 2.94
CA PRO A 37 -17.11 13.32 3.47
C PRO A 37 -17.90 12.24 2.71
N TYR A 38 -17.54 11.95 1.45
CA TYR A 38 -18.26 11.03 0.56
C TYR A 38 -17.65 9.62 0.61
N LYS A 39 -18.07 8.83 1.60
CA LYS A 39 -17.49 7.49 1.88
C LYS A 39 -17.59 6.51 0.72
N GLU A 40 -18.56 6.68 -0.17
CA GLU A 40 -18.73 5.88 -1.39
C GLU A 40 -17.58 6.05 -2.39
N LEU A 41 -16.79 7.12 -2.28
CA LEU A 41 -15.60 7.39 -3.08
C LEU A 41 -14.34 6.66 -2.58
N GLN A 42 -14.45 5.87 -1.50
CA GLN A 42 -13.34 5.05 -1.03
C GLN A 42 -12.91 3.99 -2.06
N PRO A 43 -11.62 3.60 -2.06
CA PRO A 43 -10.55 4.06 -1.17
C PRO A 43 -9.98 5.45 -1.53
N PHE A 44 -9.53 6.20 -0.52
CA PHE A 44 -8.85 7.48 -0.70
C PHE A 44 -7.33 7.31 -0.74
N GLN A 45 -6.68 8.02 -1.66
CA GLN A 45 -5.23 8.20 -1.71
C GLN A 45 -4.90 9.46 -2.51
N ARG A 46 -4.08 10.33 -1.92
CA ARG A 46 -3.50 11.46 -2.65
C ARG A 46 -2.28 10.98 -3.43
N PHE A 47 -2.39 10.95 -4.75
CA PHE A 47 -1.26 10.68 -5.66
C PHE A 47 -0.66 12.01 -6.08
N THR A 48 0.64 12.18 -5.84
CA THR A 48 1.37 13.40 -6.21
C THR A 48 2.07 13.18 -7.54
N LEU A 49 1.75 14.00 -8.53
CA LEU A 49 2.54 14.09 -9.77
C LEU A 49 3.48 15.29 -9.65
N ASP A 50 4.76 15.01 -9.48
CA ASP A 50 5.81 16.03 -9.43
C ASP A 50 6.19 16.50 -10.83
N MET A 51 6.02 17.80 -11.09
CA MET A 51 6.35 18.46 -12.35
C MET A 51 7.62 19.32 -12.23
N GLY A 52 8.37 19.19 -11.12
CA GLY A 52 9.59 19.94 -10.82
C GLY A 52 9.31 21.25 -10.09
N ASP A 53 8.56 22.15 -10.72
CA ASP A 53 8.29 23.49 -10.17
C ASP A 53 6.97 23.56 -9.39
N PHE A 54 6.09 22.60 -9.60
CA PHE A 54 4.78 22.49 -8.95
C PHE A 54 4.34 21.03 -8.96
N VAL A 55 3.25 20.74 -8.25
CA VAL A 55 2.67 19.40 -8.16
C VAL A 55 1.22 19.40 -8.59
N LEU A 56 0.77 18.25 -9.08
CA LEU A 56 -0.61 18.02 -9.45
C LEU A 56 -1.17 16.81 -8.71
N TYR A 57 -2.49 16.85 -8.48
CA TYR A 57 -3.22 15.82 -7.74
C TYR A 57 -4.47 15.43 -8.55
N PRO A 58 -4.45 14.29 -9.27
CA PRO A 58 -5.63 13.85 -10.01
C PRO A 58 -6.79 13.48 -9.09
N ASP A 59 -8.01 13.86 -9.46
CA ASP A 59 -9.22 13.55 -8.67
C ASP A 59 -9.44 12.03 -8.53
N LEU A 60 -9.19 11.29 -9.61
CA LEU A 60 -9.20 9.83 -9.62
C LEU A 60 -7.92 9.28 -10.25
N VAL A 61 -7.41 8.22 -9.65
CA VAL A 61 -6.31 7.41 -10.18
C VAL A 61 -6.73 5.95 -10.20
N GLY A 62 -6.49 5.25 -11.30
CA GLY A 62 -6.82 3.83 -11.40
C GLY A 62 -5.79 2.99 -12.14
N GLN A 63 -5.96 1.68 -12.04
CA GLN A 63 -5.15 0.67 -12.69
C GLN A 63 -6.04 -0.33 -13.43
N LEU A 64 -5.65 -0.71 -14.63
CA LEU A 64 -6.36 -1.69 -15.46
C LEU A 64 -5.90 -3.12 -15.17
N ASP A 65 -6.69 -4.08 -15.64
CA ASP A 65 -6.50 -5.52 -15.45
C ASP A 65 -5.27 -6.13 -16.14
N ASP A 66 -4.63 -5.40 -17.06
CA ASP A 66 -3.32 -5.78 -17.62
C ASP A 66 -2.17 -5.66 -16.60
N GLY A 67 -2.43 -5.12 -15.40
CA GLY A 67 -1.50 -5.09 -14.27
C GLY A 67 -0.46 -3.98 -14.33
N GLU A 68 -0.36 -3.23 -15.42
CA GLU A 68 0.67 -2.20 -15.62
C GLU A 68 0.07 -0.85 -16.00
N SER A 69 -1.02 -0.84 -16.77
CA SER A 69 -1.66 0.38 -17.23
C SER A 69 -2.32 1.12 -16.08
N ILE A 70 -1.95 2.39 -15.94
CA ILE A 70 -2.51 3.33 -14.97
C ILE A 70 -3.07 4.55 -15.68
N PHE A 71 -4.13 5.12 -15.12
CA PHE A 71 -4.80 6.28 -15.66
C PHE A 71 -5.13 7.30 -14.58
N ALA A 72 -5.31 8.54 -15.01
CA ALA A 72 -5.75 9.67 -14.19
C ALA A 72 -6.99 10.32 -14.78
N VAL A 73 -7.86 10.84 -13.92
CA VAL A 73 -9.05 11.61 -14.31
C VAL A 73 -9.05 12.94 -13.58
N GLU A 74 -9.21 14.02 -14.35
CA GLU A 74 -9.61 15.34 -13.85
C GLU A 74 -11.13 15.48 -14.01
N ALA A 75 -11.85 15.87 -12.96
CA ALA A 75 -13.28 16.15 -13.03
C ALA A 75 -13.58 17.64 -13.04
N LYS A 76 -14.60 18.05 -13.81
CA LYS A 76 -15.11 19.42 -13.84
C LYS A 76 -16.64 19.44 -13.85
N GLY A 77 -17.20 20.23 -12.94
CA GLY A 77 -18.65 20.40 -12.80
C GLY A 77 -19.25 21.37 -13.83
N ASP A 78 -19.19 22.67 -13.52
CA ASP A 78 -19.82 23.75 -14.28
C ASP A 78 -18.85 24.88 -14.67
N ASN A 79 -17.56 24.77 -14.31
CA ASN A 79 -16.57 25.81 -14.55
C ASN A 79 -15.27 25.26 -15.18
N ASP A 80 -14.61 26.15 -15.94
CA ASP A 80 -13.23 26.08 -16.43
C ASP A 80 -12.79 24.74 -17.04
N LEU A 81 -13.54 24.26 -18.05
CA LEU A 81 -13.19 23.06 -18.82
C LEU A 81 -11.82 23.12 -19.47
N LEU A 82 -11.38 24.31 -19.91
CA LEU A 82 -10.08 24.48 -20.53
C LEU A 82 -8.95 24.25 -19.54
N LYS A 83 -9.07 24.77 -18.31
CA LYS A 83 -8.11 24.47 -17.24
C LYS A 83 -8.12 22.98 -16.87
N GLY A 84 -9.30 22.37 -16.73
CA GLY A 84 -9.40 20.93 -16.47
C GLY A 84 -8.75 20.09 -17.58
N LEU A 85 -8.93 20.49 -18.84
CA LEU A 85 -8.30 19.83 -19.98
C LEU A 85 -6.79 20.00 -19.98
N ALA A 86 -6.29 21.18 -19.62
CA ALA A 86 -4.85 21.43 -19.45
C ALA A 86 -4.26 20.58 -18.31
N GLN A 87 -4.95 20.47 -17.17
CA GLN A 87 -4.53 19.59 -16.07
C GLN A 87 -4.49 18.11 -16.51
N ALA A 88 -5.53 17.64 -17.21
CA ALA A 88 -5.56 16.29 -17.75
C ALA A 88 -4.48 16.05 -18.83
N GLU A 89 -4.13 17.04 -19.64
CA GLU A 89 -2.97 16.97 -20.54
C GLU A 89 -1.67 16.79 -19.74
N MET A 90 -1.49 17.53 -18.65
CA MET A 90 -0.29 17.44 -17.81
C MET A 90 -0.15 16.07 -17.13
N TYR A 91 -1.25 15.40 -16.79
CA TYR A 91 -1.23 14.02 -16.28
C TYR A 91 -0.56 13.03 -17.24
N GLN A 92 -0.50 13.31 -18.54
CA GLN A 92 0.22 12.43 -19.48
C GLN A 92 1.72 12.29 -19.17
N ALA A 93 2.30 13.16 -18.32
CA ALA A 93 3.67 12.99 -17.85
C ALA A 93 3.84 11.74 -16.96
N GLY A 94 2.81 11.35 -16.21
CA GLY A 94 2.86 10.28 -15.20
C GLY A 94 1.93 9.10 -15.43
N PHE A 95 1.05 9.14 -16.44
CA PHE A 95 0.01 8.13 -16.65
C PHE A 95 -0.03 7.65 -18.10
N HIS A 96 -0.45 6.40 -18.31
CA HIS A 96 -0.65 5.86 -19.67
C HIS A 96 -1.83 6.54 -20.35
N TYR A 97 -2.89 6.81 -19.59
CA TYR A 97 -4.09 7.46 -20.07
C TYR A 97 -4.48 8.59 -19.12
N SER A 98 -4.92 9.72 -19.68
CA SER A 98 -5.50 10.81 -18.91
C SER A 98 -6.86 11.18 -19.47
N PHE A 99 -7.77 11.56 -18.58
CA PHE A 99 -9.15 11.86 -18.92
C PHE A 99 -9.61 13.17 -18.31
N LEU A 100 -10.41 13.92 -19.05
CA LEU A 100 -11.31 14.94 -18.52
C LEU A 100 -12.71 14.33 -18.37
N ALA A 101 -13.21 14.26 -17.14
CA ALA A 101 -14.61 13.96 -16.85
C ALA A 101 -15.38 15.27 -16.66
N ALA A 102 -16.48 15.45 -17.39
CA ALA A 102 -17.28 16.66 -17.29
C ALA A 102 -18.76 16.42 -17.53
N ASP A 103 -19.59 17.35 -17.06
CA ASP A 103 -21.02 17.35 -17.37
C ASP A 103 -21.24 17.40 -18.89
N ALA A 104 -22.07 16.48 -19.39
CA ALA A 104 -22.38 16.38 -20.82
C ALA A 104 -22.96 17.68 -21.41
N THR A 105 -23.64 18.49 -20.60
CA THR A 105 -24.29 19.73 -21.04
C THR A 105 -23.31 20.85 -21.40
N ILE A 106 -22.06 20.78 -20.90
CA ILE A 106 -21.01 21.77 -21.16
C ILE A 106 -19.93 21.26 -22.11
N LEU A 107 -19.96 19.98 -22.49
CA LEU A 107 -19.04 19.38 -23.46
C LEU A 107 -19.45 19.73 -24.89
N GLY A 108 -18.89 20.82 -25.42
CA GLY A 108 -19.04 21.21 -26.82
C GLY A 108 -18.10 20.46 -27.79
N SER A 109 -18.38 20.56 -29.09
CA SER A 109 -17.55 19.97 -30.16
C SER A 109 -16.11 20.48 -30.15
N SER A 110 -15.91 21.77 -29.86
CA SER A 110 -14.57 22.39 -29.78
C SER A 110 -13.69 21.77 -28.70
N ILE A 111 -14.25 21.48 -27.52
CA ILE A 111 -13.54 20.82 -26.41
C ILE A 111 -13.18 19.40 -26.79
N LEU A 112 -14.10 18.65 -27.43
CA LEU A 112 -13.83 17.29 -27.90
C LEU A 112 -12.72 17.25 -28.96
N GLU A 113 -12.72 18.18 -29.92
CA GLU A 113 -11.66 18.29 -30.92
C GLU A 113 -10.31 18.69 -30.32
N PHE A 114 -10.31 19.58 -29.32
CA PHE A 114 -9.09 19.91 -28.60
C PHE A 114 -8.54 18.71 -27.82
N ALA A 115 -9.40 18.00 -27.09
CA ALA A 115 -9.05 16.81 -26.34
C ALA A 115 -8.45 15.72 -27.26
N ARG A 116 -9.04 15.49 -28.43
CA ARG A 116 -8.48 14.59 -29.47
C ARG A 116 -7.09 15.01 -29.92
N ARG A 117 -6.90 16.30 -30.25
CA ARG A 117 -5.58 16.82 -30.66
C ARG A 117 -4.52 16.67 -29.58
N LYS A 118 -4.92 16.78 -28.31
CA LYS A 118 -4.04 16.61 -27.16
C LYS A 118 -3.93 15.17 -26.65
N ASN A 119 -4.62 14.22 -27.30
CA ASN A 119 -4.73 12.84 -26.85
C ASN A 119 -5.20 12.71 -25.37
N VAL A 120 -6.11 13.58 -24.94
CA VAL A 120 -6.75 13.51 -23.62
C VAL A 120 -8.12 12.89 -23.80
N GLY A 121 -8.39 11.80 -23.08
CA GLY A 121 -9.69 11.14 -23.10
C GLY A 121 -10.80 12.02 -22.55
N VAL A 122 -12.04 11.77 -22.96
CA VAL A 122 -13.19 12.52 -22.45
C VAL A 122 -14.22 11.55 -21.89
N ILE A 123 -14.64 11.80 -20.65
CA ILE A 123 -15.74 11.11 -19.99
C ILE A 123 -16.90 12.10 -19.87
N SER A 124 -17.95 11.87 -20.63
CA SER A 124 -19.16 12.69 -20.63
C SER A 124 -20.13 12.16 -19.58
N VAL A 125 -20.49 13.00 -18.62
CA VAL A 125 -21.31 12.62 -17.47
C VAL A 125 -22.68 13.29 -17.53
N SER A 126 -23.73 12.49 -17.63
CA SER A 126 -25.12 12.93 -17.45
C SER A 126 -25.88 11.89 -16.62
N ASP A 127 -27.14 11.59 -16.92
CA ASP A 127 -27.83 10.42 -16.38
C ASP A 127 -27.19 9.10 -16.86
N SER A 128 -26.46 9.16 -17.98
CA SER A 128 -25.58 8.08 -18.45
C SER A 128 -24.15 8.58 -18.58
N VAL A 129 -23.17 7.75 -18.23
CA VAL A 129 -21.76 8.05 -18.44
C VAL A 129 -21.31 7.43 -19.76
N LYS A 130 -20.64 8.22 -20.61
CA LYS A 130 -20.12 7.81 -21.92
C LYS A 130 -18.67 8.23 -22.08
N ILE A 131 -17.93 7.57 -22.96
CA ILE A 131 -16.56 7.96 -23.34
C ILE A 131 -16.58 8.37 -24.82
N PRO A 132 -16.83 9.65 -25.15
CA PRO A 132 -16.87 10.11 -26.56
C PRO A 132 -15.52 10.05 -27.26
N PHE A 133 -14.42 10.02 -26.50
CA PHE A 133 -13.08 9.86 -27.02
C PHE A 133 -12.21 9.12 -26.02
N PHE A 134 -11.57 8.06 -26.50
CA PHE A 134 -10.59 7.28 -25.77
C PHE A 134 -9.20 7.58 -26.32
N PRO A 135 -8.22 7.93 -25.47
CA PRO A 135 -6.89 8.32 -25.92
C PRO A 135 -5.99 7.10 -26.15
N ASP A 136 -4.96 7.28 -26.99
CA ASP A 136 -3.89 6.30 -27.12
C ASP A 136 -3.00 6.29 -25.87
N ALA A 137 -2.42 5.13 -25.55
CA ALA A 137 -1.50 5.00 -24.42
C ALA A 137 -0.24 5.85 -24.64
N ARG A 138 0.15 6.63 -23.63
CA ARG A 138 1.33 7.48 -23.71
C ARG A 138 2.61 6.66 -23.54
N MET A 139 3.51 6.75 -24.53
CA MET A 139 4.83 6.12 -24.54
C MET A 139 5.88 7.08 -25.14
N PRO A 140 7.18 6.95 -24.82
CA PRO A 140 7.74 6.06 -23.80
C PRO A 140 7.47 6.59 -22.37
N LEU A 141 7.49 5.67 -21.40
CA LEU A 141 7.33 5.98 -19.98
C LEU A 141 8.59 6.67 -19.43
N ARG A 142 8.40 7.70 -18.62
CA ARG A 142 9.48 8.55 -18.07
C ARG A 142 9.48 8.50 -16.54
N GLU A 143 10.43 9.18 -15.90
CA GLU A 143 10.55 9.23 -14.43
C GLU A 143 9.24 9.58 -13.68
N PRO A 144 8.41 10.56 -14.11
CA PRO A 144 7.15 10.83 -13.39
C PRO A 144 6.19 9.64 -13.41
N TYR A 145 6.20 8.82 -14.46
CA TYR A 145 5.45 7.56 -14.50
C TYR A 145 5.99 6.58 -13.45
N HIS A 146 7.30 6.38 -13.38
CA HIS A 146 7.90 5.48 -12.39
C HIS A 146 7.63 5.97 -10.96
N PHE A 147 7.60 7.27 -10.74
CA PHE A 147 7.22 7.88 -9.46
C PHE A 147 5.76 7.54 -9.08
N ILE A 148 4.80 7.70 -9.99
CA ILE A 148 3.40 7.31 -9.75
C ILE A 148 3.24 5.80 -9.57
N SER A 149 3.96 5.00 -10.36
CA SER A 149 3.92 3.54 -10.25
C SER A 149 4.42 3.07 -8.87
N ARG A 150 5.52 3.65 -8.36
CA ARG A 150 5.99 3.38 -6.99
C ARG A 150 4.98 3.78 -5.92
N GLN A 151 4.25 4.90 -6.11
CA GLN A 151 3.14 5.25 -5.23
C GLN A 151 2.05 4.18 -5.27
N MET A 152 1.59 3.77 -6.46
CA MET A 152 0.54 2.75 -6.64
C MET A 152 0.90 1.42 -5.96
N GLU A 153 2.11 0.92 -6.20
CA GLU A 153 2.64 -0.28 -5.53
C GLU A 153 2.62 -0.15 -4.00
N SER A 154 3.00 1.02 -3.49
CA SER A 154 3.04 1.29 -2.05
C SER A 154 1.65 1.28 -1.43
N VAL A 155 0.66 1.85 -2.12
CA VAL A 155 -0.73 1.83 -1.67
C VAL A 155 -1.25 0.41 -1.58
N ILE A 156 -0.93 -0.43 -2.58
CA ILE A 156 -1.31 -1.85 -2.60
C ILE A 156 -0.72 -2.57 -1.38
N GLN A 157 0.57 -2.34 -1.09
CA GLN A 157 1.26 -2.96 0.04
C GLN A 157 0.75 -2.49 1.41
N VAL A 158 0.23 -1.26 1.51
CA VAL A 158 -0.16 -0.67 2.81
C VAL A 158 -1.66 -0.80 3.09
N THR A 159 -2.50 -0.82 2.04
CA THR A 159 -3.97 -0.80 2.16
C THR A 159 -4.66 -2.06 1.61
N GLY A 160 -4.05 -2.73 0.63
CA GLY A 160 -4.69 -3.71 -0.26
C GLY A 160 -4.65 -5.16 0.21
N GLN A 161 -5.06 -5.45 1.44
CA GLN A 161 -4.94 -6.81 2.00
C GLN A 161 -3.50 -7.38 2.05
N GLN A 162 -2.47 -6.56 1.80
CA GLN A 162 -1.07 -6.98 1.78
C GLN A 162 -0.26 -6.36 2.93
N THR A 163 -0.88 -6.17 4.09
CA THR A 163 -0.24 -5.69 5.32
C THR A 163 -0.27 -6.75 6.42
N PHE A 164 0.64 -6.64 7.40
CA PHE A 164 0.71 -7.53 8.55
C PHE A 164 -0.34 -7.14 9.60
N LYS A 165 -1.43 -7.91 9.72
CA LYS A 165 -2.50 -7.64 10.71
C LYS A 165 -2.24 -8.21 12.10
N LEU A 166 -1.26 -9.09 12.23
CA LEU A 166 -0.89 -9.80 13.44
C LEU A 166 0.56 -9.51 13.83
N ASN A 167 0.83 -9.44 15.12
CA ASN A 167 2.15 -9.06 15.65
C ASN A 167 3.18 -10.21 15.61
N LEU A 168 2.72 -11.45 15.41
CA LEU A 168 3.56 -12.65 15.48
C LEU A 168 3.69 -13.30 14.09
N PRO A 169 4.92 -13.45 13.56
CA PRO A 169 5.13 -13.98 12.22
C PRO A 169 4.77 -15.46 12.07
N THR A 170 4.70 -16.20 13.18
CA THR A 170 4.25 -17.60 13.21
C THR A 170 2.85 -17.78 12.63
N HIS A 171 1.98 -16.78 12.75
CA HIS A 171 0.65 -16.81 12.14
C HIS A 171 0.69 -16.80 10.60
N TYR A 172 1.77 -16.28 10.01
CA TYR A 172 1.93 -16.23 8.55
C TYR A 172 2.66 -17.46 8.03
N LEU A 173 3.74 -17.86 8.71
CA LEU A 173 4.55 -19.02 8.32
C LEU A 173 3.81 -20.36 8.45
N VAL A 174 2.79 -20.46 9.32
CA VAL A 174 2.00 -21.69 9.47
C VAL A 174 1.36 -22.16 8.16
N TRP A 175 1.07 -21.26 7.23
CA TRP A 175 0.47 -21.61 5.94
C TRP A 175 1.42 -22.42 5.05
N ALA A 176 2.73 -22.17 5.12
CA ALA A 176 3.72 -23.01 4.45
C ALA A 176 3.69 -24.45 5.00
N ILE A 177 3.51 -24.57 6.31
CA ILE A 177 3.54 -25.83 7.04
C ILE A 177 2.25 -26.64 6.79
N ALA A 178 1.09 -25.98 6.86
CA ALA A 178 -0.22 -26.60 6.77
C ALA A 178 -0.59 -27.11 5.37
N LEU A 179 -0.19 -26.39 4.32
CA LEU A 179 -0.59 -26.71 2.95
C LEU A 179 0.39 -27.69 2.27
N GLN A 180 -0.09 -28.44 1.29
CA GLN A 180 0.75 -29.34 0.50
C GLN A 180 1.21 -28.69 -0.81
N PRO A 181 2.47 -28.91 -1.23
CA PRO A 181 2.96 -28.46 -2.53
C PRO A 181 2.11 -29.00 -3.69
N GLY A 182 1.87 -28.18 -4.70
CA GLY A 182 1.11 -28.57 -5.90
C GLY A 182 -0.41 -28.69 -5.71
N VAL A 183 -0.92 -28.57 -4.47
CA VAL A 183 -2.36 -28.66 -4.18
C VAL A 183 -2.98 -27.26 -4.11
N SER A 184 -4.12 -27.11 -4.80
CA SER A 184 -4.97 -25.91 -4.68
C SER A 184 -6.15 -26.21 -3.76
N TYR A 185 -6.33 -25.36 -2.76
CA TYR A 185 -7.37 -25.51 -1.73
C TYR A 185 -8.45 -24.44 -1.93
N PRO A 186 -9.73 -24.80 -1.93
CA PRO A 186 -10.79 -23.81 -1.94
C PRO A 186 -10.80 -23.06 -0.60
N LEU A 187 -11.14 -21.76 -0.64
CA LEU A 187 -11.01 -20.86 0.51
C LEU A 187 -11.81 -21.35 1.74
N ASN A 188 -12.96 -21.99 1.51
CA ASN A 188 -13.82 -22.55 2.56
C ASN A 188 -13.24 -23.80 3.25
N ALA A 189 -12.29 -24.50 2.61
CA ALA A 189 -11.66 -25.71 3.15
C ALA A 189 -10.31 -25.42 3.84
N LEU A 190 -9.78 -24.20 3.76
CA LEU A 190 -8.46 -23.87 4.33
C LEU A 190 -8.39 -24.01 5.85
N VAL A 191 -9.49 -23.69 6.53
CA VAL A 191 -9.54 -23.72 7.99
C VAL A 191 -9.25 -25.12 8.54
N SER A 192 -9.67 -26.17 7.85
CA SER A 192 -9.39 -27.55 8.27
C SER A 192 -7.91 -27.91 8.17
N GLN A 193 -7.15 -27.27 7.26
CA GLN A 193 -5.71 -27.52 7.09
C GLN A 193 -4.89 -27.01 8.27
N LEU A 194 -5.40 -26.02 9.00
CA LEU A 194 -4.74 -25.45 10.18
C LEU A 194 -4.86 -26.35 11.42
N ALA A 195 -5.72 -27.38 11.39
CA ALA A 195 -5.89 -28.36 12.46
C ALA A 195 -5.92 -27.71 13.86
N VAL A 196 -5.05 -28.16 14.77
CA VAL A 196 -4.93 -27.67 16.16
C VAL A 196 -4.49 -26.21 16.26
N TYR A 197 -3.89 -25.64 15.21
CA TYR A 197 -3.45 -24.24 15.19
C TYR A 197 -4.60 -23.27 14.95
N HIS A 198 -5.72 -23.73 14.37
CA HIS A 198 -6.87 -22.88 14.08
C HIS A 198 -7.37 -22.10 15.30
N GLU A 199 -7.38 -22.71 16.49
CA GLU A 199 -7.85 -22.05 17.72
C GLU A 199 -7.04 -20.78 18.07
N LEU A 200 -5.78 -20.69 17.63
CA LEU A 200 -4.91 -19.54 17.87
C LEU A 200 -5.17 -18.37 16.90
N ILE A 201 -5.77 -18.64 15.74
CA ILE A 201 -6.01 -17.66 14.67
C ILE A 201 -7.48 -17.51 14.29
N LYS A 202 -8.39 -18.19 14.99
CA LYS A 202 -9.83 -18.24 14.73
C LYS A 202 -10.47 -16.88 14.45
N LYS A 203 -10.03 -15.84 15.18
CA LYS A 203 -10.56 -14.47 15.04
C LYS A 203 -10.11 -13.75 13.77
N ASP A 204 -8.96 -14.11 13.18
CA ASP A 204 -8.43 -13.43 11.99
C ASP A 204 -7.52 -14.33 11.13
N TRP A 205 -8.00 -15.52 10.79
CA TRP A 205 -7.26 -16.44 9.90
C TRP A 205 -7.08 -15.85 8.49
N ARG A 206 -8.00 -14.98 8.05
CA ARG A 206 -7.85 -14.24 6.79
C ARG A 206 -6.70 -13.24 6.86
N GLY A 207 -6.55 -12.50 7.95
CA GLY A 207 -5.38 -11.64 8.16
C GLY A 207 -4.07 -12.42 8.21
N ALA A 208 -4.08 -13.61 8.81
CA ALA A 208 -2.94 -14.53 8.76
C ALA A 208 -2.62 -14.98 7.32
N LEU A 209 -3.63 -15.37 6.54
CA LEU A 209 -3.46 -15.78 5.15
C LEU A 209 -2.93 -14.65 4.26
N MET A 210 -3.47 -13.44 4.45
CA MET A 210 -3.05 -12.21 3.79
C MET A 210 -1.58 -11.87 4.09
N GLY A 211 -1.14 -12.02 5.34
CA GLY A 211 0.27 -11.87 5.68
C GLY A 211 1.17 -12.94 5.04
N ALA A 212 0.67 -14.17 4.88
CA ALA A 212 1.39 -15.21 4.13
C ALA A 212 1.48 -14.90 2.63
N GLN A 213 0.43 -14.33 2.04
CA GLN A 213 0.45 -13.84 0.66
C GLN A 213 1.47 -12.72 0.49
N LYS A 214 1.49 -11.75 1.42
CA LYS A 214 2.47 -10.64 1.43
C LYS A 214 3.90 -11.17 1.44
N LEU A 215 4.18 -12.21 2.23
CA LEU A 215 5.49 -12.87 2.28
C LEU A 215 5.79 -13.75 1.05
N GLY A 216 4.88 -13.81 0.07
CA GLY A 216 5.02 -14.64 -1.12
C GLY A 216 4.90 -16.14 -0.87
N ILE A 217 4.42 -16.57 0.30
CA ILE A 217 4.30 -17.99 0.68
C ILE A 217 3.15 -18.66 -0.06
N VAL A 218 2.04 -17.94 -0.23
CA VAL A 218 0.84 -18.42 -0.91
C VAL A 218 0.46 -17.49 -2.05
N SER A 219 -0.12 -18.04 -3.10
CA SER A 219 -0.84 -17.28 -4.12
C SER A 219 -2.34 -17.47 -3.93
N LEU A 220 -3.09 -16.37 -3.93
CA LEU A 220 -4.55 -16.38 -3.96
C LEU A 220 -5.02 -16.16 -5.40
N SER A 221 -6.00 -16.96 -5.82
CA SER A 221 -6.78 -16.77 -7.04
C SER A 221 -8.25 -16.84 -6.66
N ASP A 222 -9.17 -16.17 -7.37
CA ASP A 222 -10.57 -15.88 -7.02
C ASP A 222 -11.19 -16.60 -5.81
N ASN A 223 -11.19 -17.95 -5.77
CA ASN A 223 -11.66 -18.70 -4.59
C ASN A 223 -10.76 -19.87 -4.16
N SER A 224 -9.47 -19.83 -4.49
CA SER A 224 -8.50 -20.88 -4.18
C SER A 224 -7.15 -20.34 -3.73
N VAL A 225 -6.44 -21.16 -2.96
CA VAL A 225 -5.15 -20.84 -2.38
C VAL A 225 -4.21 -22.03 -2.59
N ARG A 226 -2.98 -21.73 -2.99
CA ARG A 226 -1.92 -22.73 -3.12
C ARG A 226 -0.59 -22.18 -2.61
N LEU A 227 0.32 -23.08 -2.25
CA LEU A 227 1.71 -22.70 -2.03
C LEU A 227 2.34 -22.20 -3.32
N THR A 228 3.15 -21.15 -3.21
CA THR A 228 4.09 -20.76 -4.26
C THR A 228 5.33 -21.65 -4.22
N ALA A 229 6.24 -21.51 -5.18
CA ALA A 229 7.56 -22.14 -5.12
C ALA A 229 8.32 -21.74 -3.84
N ILE A 230 8.21 -20.46 -3.42
CA ILE A 230 8.76 -19.96 -2.16
C ILE A 230 8.12 -20.68 -0.98
N GLY A 231 6.79 -20.77 -0.93
CA GLY A 231 6.08 -21.47 0.15
C GLY A 231 6.44 -22.95 0.26
N THR A 232 6.63 -23.63 -0.87
CA THR A 232 7.12 -25.01 -0.91
C THR A 232 8.54 -25.13 -0.34
N ALA A 233 9.45 -24.22 -0.70
CA ALA A 233 10.80 -24.19 -0.13
C ALA A 233 10.76 -23.92 1.38
N VAL A 234 9.94 -22.98 1.85
CA VAL A 234 9.75 -22.70 3.28
C VAL A 234 9.28 -23.93 4.03
N LYS A 235 8.29 -24.67 3.50
CA LYS A 235 7.82 -25.94 4.08
C LYS A 235 8.96 -26.95 4.23
N ALA A 236 9.74 -27.14 3.17
CA ALA A 236 10.84 -28.10 3.14
C ALA A 236 11.96 -27.74 4.12
N ILE A 237 12.28 -26.45 4.26
CA ILE A 237 13.32 -25.98 5.18
C ILE A 237 12.85 -26.09 6.64
N LEU A 238 11.60 -25.68 6.93
CA LEU A 238 11.08 -25.73 8.30
C LEU A 238 10.88 -27.17 8.79
N ALA A 239 10.44 -28.08 7.92
CA ALA A 239 10.33 -29.53 8.19
C ALA A 239 9.66 -29.91 9.53
N VAL A 240 8.67 -29.13 9.98
CA VAL A 240 7.89 -29.35 11.21
C VAL A 240 6.42 -29.63 10.90
N SER A 241 5.74 -30.30 11.82
CA SER A 241 4.29 -30.46 11.80
C SER A 241 3.55 -29.21 12.28
N VAL A 242 2.26 -29.12 11.98
CA VAL A 242 1.38 -28.05 12.49
C VAL A 242 1.29 -28.06 14.02
N THR A 243 1.37 -29.24 14.65
CA THR A 243 1.35 -29.40 16.11
C THR A 243 2.62 -28.83 16.75
N GLU A 244 3.80 -29.19 16.24
CA GLU A 244 5.07 -28.61 16.72
C GLU A 244 5.11 -27.10 16.48
N TRP A 245 4.57 -26.63 15.35
CA TRP A 245 4.49 -25.18 15.09
C TRP A 245 3.59 -24.43 16.08
N ARG A 246 2.54 -25.09 16.58
CA ARG A 246 1.67 -24.55 17.64
C ARG A 246 2.46 -24.36 18.94
N GLU A 247 3.30 -25.32 19.30
CA GLU A 247 4.14 -25.24 20.51
C GLU A 247 5.15 -24.09 20.38
N ILE A 248 5.80 -23.97 19.22
CA ILE A 248 6.66 -22.83 18.90
C ILE A 248 5.91 -21.51 19.05
N HIS A 249 4.68 -21.44 18.53
CA HIS A 249 3.84 -20.26 18.66
C HIS A 249 3.58 -19.86 20.11
N GLU A 250 3.19 -20.81 20.97
CA GLU A 250 2.86 -20.51 22.37
C GLU A 250 4.06 -19.94 23.12
N VAL A 251 5.26 -20.45 22.86
CA VAL A 251 6.48 -19.92 23.47
C VAL A 251 6.72 -18.46 23.04
N VAL A 252 6.71 -18.18 21.73
CA VAL A 252 7.00 -16.84 21.21
C VAL A 252 5.86 -15.84 21.41
N ARG A 253 4.63 -16.30 21.71
CA ARG A 253 3.47 -15.45 22.01
C ARG A 253 3.59 -14.77 23.37
N THR A 254 4.41 -15.31 24.27
CA THR A 254 4.66 -14.75 25.59
C THR A 254 5.04 -13.27 25.48
N ARG A 255 4.39 -12.41 26.26
CA ARG A 255 4.56 -10.94 26.19
C ARG A 255 5.42 -10.42 27.34
N GLY A 256 5.94 -9.20 27.18
CA GLY A 256 6.65 -8.48 28.24
C GLY A 256 8.11 -8.92 28.39
N SER A 257 8.64 -8.81 29.62
CA SER A 257 10.04 -9.16 29.94
C SER A 257 10.35 -10.63 29.65
N GLN A 258 9.34 -11.51 29.74
CA GLN A 258 9.43 -12.95 29.47
C GLN A 258 9.22 -13.32 27.99
N GLY A 259 8.95 -12.34 27.12
CA GLY A 259 8.71 -12.61 25.70
C GLY A 259 9.99 -12.99 24.95
N ILE A 260 9.98 -14.17 24.32
CA ILE A 260 11.09 -14.72 23.53
C ILE A 260 10.85 -14.39 22.04
N ARG A 261 11.86 -13.86 21.34
CA ARG A 261 11.73 -13.56 19.91
C ARG A 261 11.84 -14.84 19.10
N LEU A 262 11.29 -14.82 17.88
CA LEU A 262 11.40 -15.98 16.99
C LEU A 262 12.88 -16.27 16.66
N ILE A 263 13.70 -15.24 16.47
CA ILE A 263 15.14 -15.42 16.25
C ILE A 263 15.86 -16.09 17.43
N ASP A 264 15.40 -15.91 18.67
CA ASP A 264 16.03 -16.50 19.84
C ASP A 264 15.57 -17.96 20.05
N TYR A 265 14.32 -18.27 19.70
CA TYR A 265 13.72 -19.58 19.94
C TYR A 265 13.80 -20.54 18.75
N GLN A 266 13.56 -20.03 17.54
CA GLN A 266 13.64 -20.80 16.30
C GLN A 266 14.40 -20.00 15.21
N PRO A 267 15.75 -19.94 15.31
CA PRO A 267 16.58 -19.12 14.43
C PRO A 267 16.40 -19.40 12.94
N GLN A 268 16.20 -20.67 12.57
CA GLN A 268 15.99 -21.08 11.17
C GLN A 268 14.72 -20.44 10.58
N ALA A 269 13.62 -20.44 11.34
CA ALA A 269 12.39 -19.77 10.92
C ALA A 269 12.54 -18.26 10.83
N ALA A 270 13.30 -17.65 11.74
CA ALA A 270 13.59 -16.22 11.70
C ALA A 270 14.49 -15.84 10.51
N ALA A 271 15.45 -16.68 10.14
CA ALA A 271 16.28 -16.50 8.96
C ALA A 271 15.46 -16.54 7.66
N ILE A 272 14.57 -17.53 7.54
CA ILE A 272 13.60 -17.59 6.43
C ILE A 272 12.77 -16.30 6.40
N LEU A 273 12.16 -15.94 7.52
CA LEU A 273 11.32 -14.75 7.63
C LEU A 273 12.09 -13.49 7.19
N ARG A 274 13.36 -13.35 7.59
CA ARG A 274 14.22 -12.24 7.18
C ARG A 274 14.41 -12.18 5.65
N ILE A 275 14.69 -13.31 5.01
CA ILE A 275 14.84 -13.39 3.54
C ILE A 275 13.54 -12.97 2.85
N LEU A 276 12.38 -13.46 3.33
CA LEU A 276 11.08 -13.09 2.78
C LEU A 276 10.81 -11.59 2.95
N LEU A 277 11.14 -11.04 4.12
CA LEU A 277 10.96 -9.62 4.42
C LEU A 277 11.87 -8.71 3.59
N PHE A 278 13.08 -9.12 3.24
CA PHE A 278 13.96 -8.32 2.39
C PHE A 278 13.44 -8.12 0.95
N GLN A 279 12.46 -8.94 0.53
CA GLN A 279 11.79 -8.73 -0.76
C GLN A 279 10.80 -7.55 -0.71
N ASP A 280 10.30 -7.19 0.48
CA ASP A 280 9.36 -6.07 0.66
C ASP A 280 10.09 -4.72 0.52
N PRO A 281 9.71 -3.86 -0.45
CA PRO A 281 10.30 -2.53 -0.63
C PRO A 281 10.20 -1.65 0.62
N MET A 282 9.17 -1.79 1.44
CA MET A 282 9.01 -0.99 2.67
C MET A 282 9.97 -1.43 3.77
N VAL A 283 10.28 -2.73 3.86
CA VAL A 283 11.34 -3.21 4.77
C VAL A 283 12.68 -2.61 4.35
N ARG A 284 12.98 -2.65 3.04
CA ARG A 284 14.22 -2.08 2.50
C ARG A 284 14.31 -0.59 2.76
N LEU A 285 13.24 0.17 2.51
CA LEU A 285 13.17 1.60 2.81
C LEU A 285 13.47 1.89 4.29
N VAL A 286 12.88 1.12 5.21
CA VAL A 286 13.15 1.26 6.66
C VAL A 286 14.60 0.95 7.02
N ILE A 287 15.18 -0.10 6.44
CA ILE A 287 16.59 -0.47 6.68
C ILE A 287 17.52 0.64 6.18
N GLU A 288 17.34 1.10 4.94
CA GLU A 288 18.15 2.17 4.36
C GLU A 288 17.95 3.49 5.12
N GLY A 289 16.73 3.80 5.56
CA GLY A 289 16.44 4.94 6.42
C GLY A 289 17.23 4.88 7.73
N LEU A 290 17.25 3.72 8.41
CA LEU A 290 18.03 3.52 9.64
C LEU A 290 19.55 3.57 9.41
N LYS A 291 20.03 3.11 8.25
CA LYS A 291 21.46 3.18 7.88
C LYS A 291 21.98 4.62 7.81
N THR A 292 21.12 5.60 7.55
CA THR A 292 21.51 7.03 7.57
C THR A 292 21.91 7.53 8.97
N PHE A 293 21.56 6.82 10.04
CA PHE A 293 21.88 7.17 11.43
C PHE A 293 23.09 6.39 11.98
N SER A 294 24.12 6.17 11.16
CA SER A 294 25.30 5.37 11.51
C SER A 294 26.03 5.87 12.77
N ASP A 295 26.17 7.19 12.95
CA ASP A 295 26.75 7.80 14.15
C ASP A 295 25.94 7.55 15.44
N SER A 296 24.68 7.16 15.29
CA SER A 296 23.73 6.85 16.38
C SER A 296 23.50 5.35 16.54
N ASP A 297 24.47 4.51 16.15
CA ASP A 297 24.36 3.04 16.20
C ASP A 297 23.10 2.53 15.46
N TYR A 298 22.84 3.13 14.29
CA TYR A 298 21.72 2.82 13.39
C TYR A 298 20.34 2.89 14.09
N SER A 299 20.20 3.86 14.99
CA SER A 299 18.98 4.08 15.77
C SER A 299 18.34 5.43 15.47
N ALA A 300 17.01 5.44 15.46
CA ALA A 300 16.21 6.64 15.23
C ALA A 300 14.88 6.56 15.98
N TYR A 301 14.35 7.71 16.40
CA TYR A 301 12.94 7.83 16.75
C TYR A 301 12.09 7.66 15.49
N PHE A 302 10.83 7.27 15.68
CA PHE A 302 9.94 7.00 14.56
C PHE A 302 9.77 8.19 13.60
N THR A 303 9.68 9.42 14.12
CA THR A 303 9.57 10.63 13.28
C THR A 303 10.84 10.90 12.49
N GLU A 304 12.00 10.69 13.09
CA GLU A 304 13.30 10.84 12.42
C GLU A 304 13.44 9.80 11.31
N LEU A 305 13.03 8.56 11.58
CA LEU A 305 12.99 7.51 10.58
C LEU A 305 12.05 7.86 9.42
N ALA A 306 10.86 8.40 9.69
CA ALA A 306 9.92 8.82 8.65
C ALA A 306 10.55 9.90 7.74
N VAL A 307 11.20 10.91 8.32
CA VAL A 307 11.92 11.96 7.58
C VAL A 307 13.08 11.37 6.76
N ALA A 308 13.87 10.46 7.33
CA ALA A 308 14.98 9.83 6.62
C ALA A 308 14.49 8.98 5.44
N CYS A 309 13.44 8.18 5.63
CA CYS A 309 12.82 7.42 4.55
C CYS A 309 12.25 8.32 3.45
N ASP A 310 11.63 9.45 3.81
CA ASP A 310 11.06 10.39 2.85
C ASP A 310 12.14 11.05 1.96
N ARG A 311 13.31 11.33 2.54
CA ARG A 311 14.48 11.81 1.77
C ARG A 311 15.02 10.76 0.80
N LEU A 312 14.86 9.47 1.11
CA LEU A 312 15.34 8.38 0.26
C LEU A 312 14.34 8.05 -0.86
N ASP A 313 13.05 7.98 -0.54
CA ASP A 313 12.00 7.67 -1.51
C ASP A 313 10.67 8.34 -1.12
N HIS A 314 10.52 9.60 -1.54
CA HIS A 314 9.32 10.40 -1.35
C HIS A 314 8.07 9.79 -2.01
N ALA A 315 8.22 8.93 -3.02
CA ALA A 315 7.09 8.23 -3.63
C ALA A 315 6.47 7.18 -2.68
N ARG A 316 7.24 6.67 -1.71
CA ARG A 316 6.81 5.56 -0.84
C ARG A 316 6.57 6.00 0.59
N ALA A 317 7.44 6.84 1.14
CA ALA A 317 7.44 7.15 2.56
C ALA A 317 6.10 7.78 3.04
N PRO A 318 5.52 8.80 2.38
CA PRO A 318 4.26 9.38 2.84
C PRO A 318 3.12 8.36 2.89
N ILE A 319 3.02 7.50 1.87
CA ILE A 319 2.01 6.43 1.79
C ILE A 319 2.21 5.41 2.90
N PHE A 320 3.47 5.03 3.15
CA PHE A 320 3.83 4.11 4.20
C PHE A 320 3.46 4.68 5.55
N PHE A 321 3.98 5.86 5.91
CA PHE A 321 3.92 6.50 7.24
C PHE A 321 2.56 7.13 7.60
N LEU A 322 1.93 7.83 6.67
CA LEU A 322 0.76 8.66 6.91
C LEU A 322 -0.53 8.01 6.42
N LYS A 323 -1.62 8.36 7.09
CA LYS A 323 -2.97 8.10 6.61
C LYS A 323 -3.28 9.01 5.42
N PRO A 324 -4.02 8.53 4.40
CA PRO A 324 -4.31 9.33 3.22
C PRO A 324 -4.97 10.66 3.56
N GLU A 325 -5.91 10.65 4.52
CA GLU A 325 -6.72 11.80 4.91
C GLU A 325 -5.92 12.93 5.58
N SER A 326 -4.69 12.64 6.04
CA SER A 326 -3.82 13.63 6.67
C SER A 326 -2.86 14.30 5.68
N ILE A 327 -2.61 13.69 4.51
CA ILE A 327 -1.54 14.10 3.59
C ILE A 327 -1.74 15.54 3.13
N GLU A 328 -2.94 15.91 2.68
CA GLU A 328 -3.22 17.26 2.18
C GLU A 328 -2.82 18.35 3.19
N SER A 329 -3.22 18.20 4.46
CA SER A 329 -2.92 19.19 5.51
C SER A 329 -1.45 19.27 5.92
N LEU A 330 -0.66 18.27 5.52
CA LEU A 330 0.75 18.13 5.86
C LEU A 330 1.67 18.37 4.66
N THR A 331 1.13 18.69 3.50
CA THR A 331 1.91 18.87 2.27
C THR A 331 2.07 20.37 1.96
N ASP A 332 3.25 20.79 1.54
CA ASP A 332 3.48 22.15 1.05
C ASP A 332 3.07 22.34 -0.42
N GLU A 333 3.22 23.55 -0.96
CA GLU A 333 2.87 23.87 -2.35
C GLU A 333 3.70 23.11 -3.39
N ARG A 334 4.82 22.51 -2.98
CA ARG A 334 5.74 21.73 -3.83
C ARG A 334 5.57 20.23 -3.64
N GLY A 335 4.58 19.79 -2.85
CA GLY A 335 4.31 18.38 -2.64
C GLY A 335 5.12 17.71 -1.54
N TYR A 336 5.98 18.43 -0.81
CA TYR A 336 6.79 17.86 0.26
C TYR A 336 6.02 17.78 1.58
N ILE A 337 6.28 16.72 2.35
CA ILE A 337 5.64 16.54 3.66
C ILE A 337 6.36 17.38 4.73
N LEU A 338 5.58 18.19 5.42
CA LEU A 338 5.97 18.97 6.60
C LEU A 338 5.87 18.11 7.86
N TRP A 339 6.81 17.16 8.01
CA TRP A 339 6.82 16.15 9.09
C TRP A 339 6.77 16.76 10.50
N GLU A 340 7.29 17.97 10.69
CA GLU A 340 7.27 18.68 11.97
C GLU A 340 5.85 19.08 12.42
N LYS A 341 4.90 19.16 11.49
CA LYS A 341 3.48 19.46 11.77
C LYS A 341 2.66 18.21 12.09
N ALA A 342 3.17 17.02 11.73
CA ALA A 342 2.44 15.77 11.85
C ALA A 342 2.23 15.35 13.31
N LYS A 343 1.00 14.99 13.64
CA LYS A 343 0.54 14.55 14.96
C LYS A 343 0.32 13.04 14.96
N GLY A 344 0.21 12.45 16.14
CA GLY A 344 0.05 10.99 16.27
C GLY A 344 -1.18 10.40 15.58
N THR A 345 -2.23 11.21 15.40
CA THR A 345 -3.44 10.84 14.66
C THR A 345 -3.22 10.68 13.17
N ASP A 346 -2.19 11.31 12.62
CA ASP A 346 -1.90 11.35 11.18
C ASP A 346 -1.16 10.10 10.70
N TYR A 347 -0.48 9.41 11.61
CA TYR A 347 0.29 8.21 11.29
C TYR A 347 -0.56 6.93 11.31
N ARG A 348 -0.13 5.92 10.55
CA ARG A 348 -0.67 4.54 10.58
C ARG A 348 -0.15 3.71 11.77
N SER A 349 -0.26 4.22 13.00
CA SER A 349 0.43 3.65 14.18
C SER A 349 0.20 2.16 14.45
N VAL A 350 -1.01 1.64 14.21
CA VAL A 350 -1.31 0.20 14.38
C VAL A 350 -0.47 -0.66 13.43
N MET A 351 -0.34 -0.22 12.17
CA MET A 351 0.42 -0.93 11.15
C MET A 351 1.91 -0.98 11.53
N PHE A 352 2.50 0.13 11.98
CA PHE A 352 3.92 0.12 12.39
C PHE A 352 4.18 -0.71 13.63
N HIS A 353 3.25 -0.73 14.58
CA HIS A 353 3.38 -1.58 15.75
C HIS A 353 3.50 -3.06 15.33
N GLN A 354 2.64 -3.50 14.41
CA GLN A 354 2.70 -4.84 13.82
C GLN A 354 4.00 -5.03 13.03
N TYR A 355 4.33 -4.10 12.14
CA TYR A 355 5.52 -4.16 11.27
C TYR A 355 6.81 -4.26 12.08
N LYS A 356 6.99 -3.39 13.08
CA LYS A 356 8.14 -3.39 14.01
C LYS A 356 8.26 -4.72 14.73
N SER A 357 7.14 -5.27 15.22
CA SER A 357 7.12 -6.58 15.87
C SER A 357 7.66 -7.67 14.96
N ILE A 358 7.17 -7.73 13.70
CA ILE A 358 7.64 -8.71 12.72
C ILE A 358 9.15 -8.58 12.45
N LEU A 359 9.65 -7.36 12.29
CA LEU A 359 11.07 -7.09 12.06
C LEU A 359 11.96 -7.48 13.28
N ILE A 360 11.46 -7.30 14.50
CA ILE A 360 12.14 -7.74 15.73
C ILE A 360 12.20 -9.27 15.79
N HIS A 361 11.10 -9.96 15.47
CA HIS A 361 11.07 -11.43 15.45
C HIS A 361 12.00 -12.01 14.37
N ALA A 362 12.14 -11.34 13.23
CA ALA A 362 13.11 -11.69 12.17
C ALA A 362 14.57 -11.36 12.54
N GLY A 363 14.77 -10.58 13.62
CA GLY A 363 16.07 -10.06 14.03
C GLY A 363 16.68 -9.04 13.08
N ILE A 364 15.85 -8.38 12.26
CA ILE A 364 16.26 -7.20 11.48
C ILE A 364 16.45 -6.02 12.43
N LEU A 365 15.53 -5.86 13.39
CA LEU A 365 15.62 -4.84 14.44
C LEU A 365 16.01 -5.46 15.78
N PHE A 366 16.67 -4.67 16.63
CA PHE A 366 16.87 -5.02 18.04
C PHE A 366 15.54 -5.03 18.82
N LYS A 367 15.53 -5.75 19.95
CA LYS A 367 14.39 -5.77 20.87
C LYS A 367 14.28 -4.41 21.58
N THR A 368 13.49 -3.51 21.02
CA THR A 368 13.06 -2.26 21.67
C THR A 368 11.57 -2.32 22.00
N LYS A 369 11.06 -1.36 22.78
CA LYS A 369 9.62 -1.24 23.02
C LYS A 369 8.89 -1.04 21.68
N LEU A 370 7.76 -1.70 21.50
CA LEU A 370 6.99 -1.63 20.24
C LEU A 370 6.31 -0.26 20.00
N GLY A 371 6.24 0.59 21.04
CA GLY A 371 5.42 1.79 21.02
C GLY A 371 3.91 1.49 21.16
N PRO A 372 3.08 2.53 21.26
CA PRO A 372 1.64 2.37 21.51
C PRO A 372 0.91 1.75 20.31
N SER A 373 0.03 0.79 20.60
CA SER A 373 -0.78 0.07 19.60
C SER A 373 -2.05 0.81 19.16
N SER A 374 -2.14 2.13 19.41
CA SER A 374 -3.30 2.95 19.04
C SER A 374 -2.91 4.40 18.76
N THR A 375 -3.58 5.04 17.81
CA THR A 375 -3.35 6.44 17.42
C THR A 375 -3.70 7.46 18.51
N LYS A 376 -4.65 7.14 19.41
CA LYS A 376 -5.08 8.04 20.50
C LYS A 376 -4.02 8.29 21.57
N LYS A 377 -3.02 7.41 21.66
CA LYS A 377 -1.91 7.48 22.63
C LYS A 377 -0.56 7.61 21.94
N TYR A 378 -0.54 7.83 20.63
CA TYR A 378 0.69 7.89 19.87
C TYR A 378 1.29 9.30 20.00
N GLU A 379 2.41 9.40 20.69
CA GLU A 379 3.20 10.61 20.72
C GLU A 379 4.36 10.48 19.71
N PRO A 380 4.42 11.30 18.66
CA PRO A 380 5.46 11.18 17.64
C PRO A 380 6.88 11.30 18.18
N LYS A 381 7.06 12.02 19.29
CA LYS A 381 8.32 12.22 20.02
C LYS A 381 8.48 11.28 21.21
N ASP A 382 7.68 10.22 21.28
CA ASP A 382 7.80 9.21 22.34
C ASP A 382 9.21 8.62 22.33
N LYS A 383 9.97 8.93 23.38
CA LYS A 383 11.35 8.47 23.56
C LYS A 383 11.45 6.95 23.69
N ASP A 384 10.34 6.28 23.97
CA ASP A 384 10.28 4.83 24.05
C ASP A 384 10.09 4.15 22.68
N ASN A 385 9.75 4.88 21.61
CA ASN A 385 9.54 4.30 20.28
C ASN A 385 10.79 4.38 19.38
N ILE A 386 11.89 3.83 19.88
CA ILE A 386 13.17 3.78 19.14
C ILE A 386 13.16 2.59 18.17
N TRP A 387 13.52 2.83 16.92
CA TRP A 387 13.81 1.82 15.91
C TRP A 387 15.32 1.69 15.83
N LYS A 388 15.84 0.49 15.99
CA LYS A 388 17.28 0.24 15.98
C LYS A 388 17.59 -0.97 15.12
N LEU A 389 18.38 -0.75 14.07
CA LEU A 389 18.81 -1.80 13.18
C LEU A 389 19.78 -2.75 13.89
N ASN A 390 19.70 -4.04 13.59
CA ASN A 390 20.67 -5.01 14.09
C ASN A 390 21.97 -4.91 13.25
N PRO A 391 23.15 -4.68 13.84
CA PRO A 391 24.41 -4.46 13.11
C PRO A 391 24.78 -5.55 12.10
N TYR A 392 24.35 -6.79 12.35
CA TYR A 392 24.57 -7.90 11.41
C TYR A 392 23.85 -7.72 10.06
N ILE A 393 22.92 -6.76 9.96
CA ILE A 393 22.22 -6.37 8.72
C ILE A 393 23.00 -5.30 7.94
N CYS A 394 23.95 -4.60 8.58
CA CYS A 394 24.75 -3.54 7.96
C CYS A 394 25.98 -4.07 7.19
N CYS A 395 26.40 -5.31 7.45
CA CYS A 395 27.64 -5.89 6.89
C CYS A 395 27.44 -6.74 5.64
N SER A 396 26.30 -6.63 4.95
CA SER A 396 26.00 -7.37 3.71
C SER A 396 25.80 -6.44 2.52
#